data_AF-A0A8J4J2D5-F1
#
_entry.id   AF-A0A8J4J2D5-F1
#
_cell.length_a   1.000
_cell.length_b   1.000
_cell.length_c   1.000
_cell.angle_alpha   90.00
_cell.angle_beta   90.00
_cell.angle_gamma   90.00
#
_symmetry.space_group_name_H-M   'P 1'
#
loop_
_entity.id
_entity.type
_entity.pdbx_description
1 polymer ?
#
loop_
_entity_poly.entity_id
_entity_poly.type
_entity_poly.pdbx_seq_one_letter_code
_entity_poly.pdbx_strand_id
1 'polypeptide(L)'
;SLVFRPDPGRAEGCDLQPVTAEPPITLSYATSTVPRGCVSSSSVGTSHEVHILSIEWSKVSERGPGASPWHCHPGTVPTRQGGCALPPPPQLRLLLTPQDARLSPGTTAALDPELPMATGEGQLLAWAQDVYGGITSYSELRDPRWVQVRLGEDASSPPECIPQERFDAMLHLETEVFFHGVKGCSRGDTQSTRAAHIVRLQPEPSFPITEVNLSLSCPERAMSNQILILQSQANLTWSLSVNNCHIQFLVSGNYKIAPISSLLLPGELLPDTERGLVAKAFEKNYSIIASYSAIPASTRISLEIQEHEAVRRASTTPTPPAPTANSLPHVLLLMLQPWKCTDETMEIVIARSHLEPIKDVVNITLRDISCQAEKNATHFMLKTPLNHCGTSLEGKGHANNEVRGALARGA
;
A
#
# COMPACT_ATOMS: atom_id res chain seq x y z
N SER A 1 7.48 56.23 -15.27
CA SER A 1 7.09 54.96 -15.88
C SER A 1 7.07 53.87 -14.82
N LEU A 2 5.86 53.44 -14.46
CA LEU A 2 5.63 52.33 -13.54
C LEU A 2 6.02 51.02 -14.23
N VAL A 3 7.05 50.36 -13.70
CA VAL A 3 7.44 49.02 -14.10
C VAL A 3 6.41 48.06 -13.51
N PHE A 4 5.54 47.52 -14.36
CA PHE A 4 4.71 46.38 -14.02
C PHE A 4 5.64 45.22 -13.66
N ARG A 5 5.70 44.87 -12.38
CA ARG A 5 6.12 43.53 -11.97
C ARG A 5 5.05 42.55 -12.47
N PRO A 6 5.40 41.50 -13.22
CA PRO A 6 4.47 40.40 -13.40
C PRO A 6 4.19 39.80 -12.03
N ASP A 7 2.90 39.70 -11.69
CA ASP A 7 2.41 38.90 -10.55
C ASP A 7 3.04 37.49 -10.62
N PRO A 8 3.47 36.91 -9.48
CA PRO A 8 3.92 35.53 -9.47
C PRO A 8 2.74 34.66 -9.88
N GLY A 9 2.86 34.04 -11.05
CA GLY A 9 1.84 33.21 -11.66
C GLY A 9 1.23 32.24 -10.65
N ARG A 10 -0.10 32.29 -10.59
CA ARG A 10 -1.01 31.26 -10.08
C ARG A 10 -0.37 29.88 -10.23
N ALA A 11 -0.13 29.19 -9.11
CA ALA A 11 0.41 27.83 -9.12
C ALA A 11 -0.43 26.94 -10.07
N GLU A 12 0.17 26.46 -11.16
CA GLU A 12 -0.50 25.62 -12.15
C GLU A 12 -0.70 24.19 -11.60
N GLY A 13 -1.75 24.01 -10.80
CA GLY A 13 -2.20 22.70 -10.33
C GLY A 13 -3.65 22.75 -9.86
N CYS A 14 -4.39 21.65 -9.98
CA CYS A 14 -5.77 21.58 -9.49
C CYS A 14 -5.84 21.55 -7.96
N ASP A 15 -6.96 22.02 -7.41
CA ASP A 15 -7.23 21.97 -5.98
C ASP A 15 -7.77 20.59 -5.59
N LEU A 16 -7.06 19.90 -4.68
CA LEU A 16 -7.47 18.60 -4.17
C LEU A 16 -8.78 18.70 -3.37
N GLN A 17 -9.76 17.89 -3.75
CA GLN A 17 -11.04 17.77 -3.07
C GLN A 17 -11.21 16.36 -2.50
N PRO A 18 -11.93 16.18 -1.38
CA PRO A 18 -12.30 14.85 -0.90
C PRO A 18 -13.02 14.04 -1.98
N VAL A 19 -12.65 12.78 -2.16
CA VAL A 19 -13.35 11.89 -3.09
C VAL A 19 -14.65 11.44 -2.41
N THR A 20 -15.79 11.94 -2.87
CA THR A 20 -17.12 11.70 -2.27
C THR A 20 -17.84 10.47 -2.82
N ALA A 21 -17.38 9.91 -3.94
CA ALA A 21 -17.82 8.63 -4.49
C ALA A 21 -16.93 7.47 -3.97
N GLU A 22 -17.21 6.23 -4.38
CA GLU A 22 -16.33 5.09 -4.08
C GLU A 22 -14.89 5.43 -4.49
N PRO A 23 -13.94 5.48 -3.54
CA PRO A 23 -12.59 5.93 -3.83
C PRO A 23 -11.93 4.95 -4.81
N PRO A 24 -11.11 5.44 -5.76
CA PRO A 24 -10.47 4.59 -6.77
C PRO A 24 -9.37 3.71 -6.17
N ILE A 25 -9.15 3.77 -4.85
CA ILE A 25 -8.20 2.96 -4.11
C ILE A 25 -8.80 2.51 -2.78
N THR A 26 -8.36 1.34 -2.33
CA THR A 26 -8.42 0.92 -0.93
C THR A 26 -7.02 1.05 -0.34
N LEU A 27 -6.84 1.88 0.67
CA LEU A 27 -5.55 2.09 1.34
C LEU A 27 -5.66 1.69 2.80
N SER A 28 -4.69 0.93 3.29
CA SER A 28 -4.51 0.66 4.71
C SER A 28 -3.05 0.74 5.13
N TYR A 29 -2.80 1.06 6.39
CA TYR A 29 -1.45 1.21 6.93
C TYR A 29 -1.36 0.65 8.34
N ALA A 30 -0.19 0.10 8.68
CA ALA A 30 0.10 -0.40 10.01
C ALA A 30 0.37 0.75 11.00
N THR A 31 -0.19 0.64 12.19
CA THR A 31 0.02 1.57 13.30
C THR A 31 -0.16 0.86 14.64
N SER A 32 0.52 1.38 15.66
CA SER A 32 0.26 1.05 17.06
C SER A 32 -0.45 2.19 17.80
N THR A 33 -0.60 3.35 17.16
CA THR A 33 -1.23 4.51 17.77
C THR A 33 -2.74 4.39 17.63
N VAL A 34 -3.44 4.35 18.74
CA VAL A 34 -4.90 4.22 18.80
C VAL A 34 -5.54 5.55 19.22
N PRO A 35 -6.76 5.88 18.75
CA PRO A 35 -7.49 7.05 19.20
C PRO A 35 -7.56 7.18 20.71
N ARG A 36 -7.87 6.08 21.40
CA ARG A 36 -7.89 5.98 22.85
C ARG A 36 -7.35 4.64 23.33
N GLY A 37 -6.54 4.64 24.37
CA GLY A 37 -5.97 3.42 24.93
C GLY A 37 -5.37 3.58 26.31
N CYS A 38 -5.18 2.46 27.01
CA CYS A 38 -4.45 2.39 28.27
C CYS A 38 -3.84 1.00 28.48
N VAL A 39 -2.84 0.96 29.35
CA VAL A 39 -2.29 -0.27 29.95
C VAL A 39 -2.39 -0.13 31.47
N SER A 40 -2.58 -1.24 32.18
CA SER A 40 -2.56 -1.20 33.64
C SER A 40 -2.06 -2.49 34.27
N SER A 41 -1.58 -2.37 35.50
CA SER A 41 -1.19 -3.50 36.35
C SER A 41 -2.32 -4.02 37.23
N SER A 42 -3.58 -3.58 37.04
CA SER A 42 -4.72 -4.03 37.87
C SER A 42 -5.02 -5.52 37.75
N SER A 43 -4.65 -6.17 36.64
CA SER A 43 -4.76 -7.62 36.49
C SER A 43 -3.62 -8.38 37.17
N VAL A 44 -2.53 -7.71 37.59
CA VAL A 44 -1.34 -8.36 38.16
C VAL A 44 -1.72 -9.02 39.48
N GLY A 45 -1.50 -10.34 39.54
CA GLY A 45 -1.85 -11.16 40.71
C GLY A 45 -3.28 -11.73 40.67
N THR A 46 -4.05 -11.44 39.62
CA THR A 46 -5.25 -12.21 39.27
C THR A 46 -4.85 -13.49 38.51
N SER A 47 -5.80 -14.39 38.27
CA SER A 47 -5.54 -15.59 37.47
C SER A 47 -5.64 -15.35 35.95
N HIS A 48 -5.94 -14.12 35.51
CA HIS A 48 -6.30 -13.83 34.12
C HIS A 48 -5.85 -12.44 33.65
N GLU A 49 -5.38 -12.34 32.42
CA GLU A 49 -5.20 -11.06 31.72
C GLU A 49 -6.53 -10.63 31.08
N VAL A 50 -6.76 -9.32 30.96
CA VAL A 50 -7.99 -8.77 30.37
C VAL A 50 -7.62 -7.69 29.36
N HIS A 51 -7.80 -8.02 28.08
CA HIS A 51 -7.59 -7.07 26.98
C HIS A 51 -8.92 -6.72 26.34
N ILE A 52 -9.21 -5.42 26.25
CA ILE A 52 -10.46 -4.89 25.71
C ILE A 52 -10.18 -4.18 24.39
N LEU A 53 -10.79 -4.66 23.31
CA LEU A 53 -10.79 -3.98 22.01
C LEU A 53 -12.17 -3.40 21.73
N SER A 54 -12.25 -2.07 21.62
CA SER A 54 -13.46 -1.36 21.22
C SER A 54 -13.37 -0.99 19.74
N ILE A 55 -14.08 -1.72 18.87
CA ILE A 55 -13.97 -1.56 17.43
C ILE A 55 -15.18 -0.82 16.88
N GLU A 56 -14.92 0.30 16.21
CA GLU A 56 -15.89 1.07 15.43
C GLU A 56 -15.69 0.79 13.94
N TRP A 57 -16.75 0.34 13.27
CA TRP A 57 -16.77 0.12 11.82
C TRP A 57 -17.56 1.23 11.14
N SER A 58 -16.97 1.87 10.14
CA SER A 58 -17.67 2.78 9.24
C SER A 58 -18.50 1.96 8.24
N LYS A 59 -19.72 2.42 7.92
CA LYS A 59 -20.65 1.76 6.98
C LYS A 59 -20.07 1.44 5.59
N VAL A 60 -18.96 2.05 5.21
CA VAL A 60 -18.26 1.83 3.93
C VAL A 60 -17.40 0.56 3.96
N SER A 61 -16.94 0.11 5.13
CA SER A 61 -16.06 -1.06 5.29
C SER A 61 -16.77 -2.41 5.15
N GLU A 62 -18.11 -2.44 5.12
CA GLU A 62 -18.90 -3.68 5.04
C GLU A 62 -18.84 -4.40 3.67
N ARG A 63 -18.08 -3.89 2.67
CA ARG A 63 -18.17 -4.37 1.28
C ARG A 63 -16.86 -4.73 0.58
N GLY A 64 -15.84 -5.17 1.32
CA GLY A 64 -14.62 -5.75 0.74
C GLY A 64 -14.56 -7.28 0.89
N PRO A 65 -14.52 -8.09 -0.20
CA PRO A 65 -14.26 -9.52 -0.11
C PRO A 65 -12.77 -9.74 0.16
N GLY A 66 -12.35 -9.65 1.41
CA GLY A 66 -10.94 -9.80 1.78
C GLY A 66 -10.59 -9.65 3.27
N ALA A 67 -11.54 -9.29 4.13
CA ALA A 67 -11.32 -9.31 5.59
C ALA A 67 -11.15 -10.76 6.08
N SER A 68 -9.90 -11.22 6.16
CA SER A 68 -9.50 -12.54 6.67
C SER A 68 -8.56 -12.37 7.88
N PRO A 69 -8.38 -13.40 8.74
CA PRO A 69 -8.87 -13.47 10.11
C PRO A 69 -7.87 -12.98 11.17
N TRP A 70 -8.41 -12.55 12.31
CA TRP A 70 -7.75 -12.25 13.58
C TRP A 70 -6.60 -13.22 13.92
N HIS A 71 -5.42 -12.70 14.26
CA HIS A 71 -4.24 -13.50 14.65
C HIS A 71 -3.78 -13.14 16.07
N CYS A 72 -4.05 -14.03 17.03
CA CYS A 72 -3.49 -13.96 18.39
C CYS A 72 -2.23 -14.84 18.44
N HIS A 73 -1.07 -14.29 18.82
CA HIS A 73 0.16 -15.06 19.00
C HIS A 73 0.39 -15.38 20.49
N PRO A 74 0.50 -16.66 20.89
CA PRO A 74 0.98 -17.03 22.21
C PRO A 74 2.49 -16.78 22.31
N GLY A 75 2.94 -16.12 23.38
CA GLY A 75 4.34 -16.14 23.77
C GLY A 75 4.76 -17.57 24.12
N THR A 76 5.66 -18.13 23.31
CA THR A 76 6.43 -19.39 23.51
C THR A 76 5.79 -20.51 24.36
N VAL A 77 5.20 -21.52 23.69
CA VAL A 77 5.20 -23.00 23.92
C VAL A 77 4.18 -23.63 22.94
N PRO A 78 4.41 -24.82 22.35
CA PRO A 78 3.70 -25.24 21.15
C PRO A 78 2.41 -26.01 21.49
N THR A 79 1.25 -25.47 21.15
CA THR A 79 0.05 -26.31 20.99
C THR A 79 -1.01 -25.70 20.07
N ARG A 80 -1.13 -26.32 18.88
CA ARG A 80 -2.35 -26.67 18.11
C ARG A 80 -3.49 -25.62 17.95
N GLN A 81 -3.44 -24.96 16.78
CA GLN A 81 -4.51 -24.40 15.90
C GLN A 81 -5.90 -24.05 16.49
N GLY A 82 -6.36 -22.79 16.32
CA GLY A 82 -7.76 -22.33 16.49
C GLY A 82 -8.04 -21.00 15.74
N GLY A 83 -9.26 -20.76 15.25
CA GLY A 83 -9.74 -19.50 14.60
C GLY A 83 -11.16 -18.97 14.95
N CYS A 84 -11.37 -17.66 15.13
CA CYS A 84 -12.62 -17.10 15.71
C CYS A 84 -13.89 -17.05 14.79
N ALA A 85 -15.08 -16.93 15.39
CA ALA A 85 -16.38 -16.66 14.72
C ALA A 85 -17.18 -15.51 15.37
N LEU A 86 -18.06 -14.85 14.59
CA LEU A 86 -18.62 -13.49 14.76
C LEU A 86 -20.13 -13.44 15.16
N PRO A 87 -20.59 -12.35 15.82
CA PRO A 87 -21.91 -11.75 15.66
C PRO A 87 -21.89 -10.43 14.81
N PRO A 88 -23.06 -9.92 14.34
CA PRO A 88 -23.14 -8.81 13.37
C PRO A 88 -22.97 -7.38 13.98
N PRO A 89 -22.72 -6.34 13.15
CA PRO A 89 -22.32 -4.97 13.53
C PRO A 89 -23.50 -4.09 14.03
N PRO A 90 -23.28 -2.94 14.76
CA PRO A 90 -22.33 -1.86 14.44
C PRO A 90 -21.21 -1.54 15.43
N GLN A 91 -21.13 -2.19 16.59
CA GLN A 91 -20.00 -2.05 17.52
C GLN A 91 -19.56 -3.43 17.97
N LEU A 92 -18.40 -3.90 17.49
CA LEU A 92 -17.83 -5.15 17.97
C LEU A 92 -16.94 -4.83 19.18
N ARG A 93 -17.28 -5.42 20.32
CA ARG A 93 -16.49 -5.31 21.54
C ARG A 93 -15.94 -6.68 21.85
N LEU A 94 -14.64 -6.83 21.69
CA LEU A 94 -13.95 -8.10 21.93
C LEU A 94 -13.26 -8.02 23.28
N LEU A 95 -13.65 -8.94 24.17
CA LEU A 95 -12.93 -9.22 25.39
C LEU A 95 -12.08 -10.46 25.14
N LEU A 96 -10.79 -10.39 25.47
CA LEU A 96 -9.90 -11.55 25.41
C LEU A 96 -9.49 -11.91 26.84
N THR A 97 -9.89 -13.10 27.31
CA THR A 97 -9.39 -13.69 28.55
C THR A 97 -8.53 -14.94 28.25
N PRO A 98 -7.56 -15.32 29.10
CA PRO A 98 -6.71 -16.49 28.90
C PRO A 98 -7.45 -17.83 28.74
N GLN A 99 -8.71 -17.94 29.18
CA GLN A 99 -9.51 -19.15 28.97
C GLN A 99 -10.07 -19.25 27.53
N ASP A 100 -10.08 -18.15 26.78
CA ASP A 100 -10.69 -18.04 25.44
C ASP A 100 -9.73 -18.25 24.27
N ALA A 101 -8.55 -18.82 24.52
CA ALA A 101 -7.60 -19.22 23.48
C ALA A 101 -8.10 -20.36 22.55
N ARG A 102 -9.38 -20.76 22.66
CA ARG A 102 -10.04 -21.73 21.78
C ARG A 102 -11.32 -21.17 21.19
N LEU A 103 -11.24 -20.53 20.04
CA LEU A 103 -12.40 -20.39 19.17
C LEU A 103 -11.97 -20.87 17.79
N SER A 104 -12.76 -21.81 17.22
CA SER A 104 -12.79 -22.31 15.82
C SER A 104 -14.22 -22.07 15.31
N PRO A 105 -14.48 -21.93 13.99
CA PRO A 105 -15.85 -21.71 13.50
C PRO A 105 -16.67 -22.98 13.72
N GLY A 106 -17.64 -22.91 14.61
CA GLY A 106 -18.56 -24.00 14.90
C GLY A 106 -18.44 -24.51 16.33
N THR A 107 -19.34 -24.03 17.17
CA THR A 107 -19.71 -24.60 18.49
C THR A 107 -18.61 -24.57 19.55
N THR A 108 -18.74 -23.69 20.54
CA THR A 108 -19.18 -24.06 21.91
C THR A 108 -19.49 -22.75 22.65
N ALA A 109 -20.72 -22.61 23.14
CA ALA A 109 -21.07 -21.58 24.10
C ALA A 109 -20.36 -21.89 25.42
N ALA A 110 -19.28 -21.19 25.74
CA ALA A 110 -18.85 -21.07 27.12
C ALA A 110 -19.77 -20.04 27.80
N LEU A 111 -20.10 -20.32 29.06
CA LEU A 111 -20.91 -19.47 29.94
C LEU A 111 -20.13 -18.20 30.29
N ASP A 112 -19.96 -17.30 29.32
CA ASP A 112 -19.49 -15.96 29.61
C ASP A 112 -20.62 -15.12 30.18
N PRO A 113 -20.33 -14.20 31.12
CA PRO A 113 -21.28 -13.16 31.47
C PRO A 113 -21.67 -12.41 30.20
N GLU A 114 -22.97 -12.37 29.93
CA GLU A 114 -23.54 -11.70 28.77
C GLU A 114 -22.96 -10.27 28.72
N LEU A 115 -22.28 -9.94 27.61
CA LEU A 115 -21.70 -8.62 27.42
C LEU A 115 -22.76 -7.57 27.77
N PRO A 116 -22.47 -6.61 28.66
CA PRO A 116 -23.45 -5.61 29.02
C PRO A 116 -23.89 -4.90 27.75
N MET A 117 -25.16 -4.51 27.69
CA MET A 117 -25.65 -3.48 26.77
C MET A 117 -25.02 -2.12 27.14
N ALA A 118 -23.69 -2.05 27.20
CA ALA A 118 -22.93 -0.92 27.67
C ALA A 118 -22.95 0.13 26.56
N THR A 119 -23.67 1.21 26.77
CA THR A 119 -23.81 2.28 25.78
C THR A 119 -22.59 3.20 25.68
N GLY A 120 -21.57 3.07 26.56
CA GLY A 120 -20.35 3.89 26.52
C GLY A 120 -19.10 3.26 27.14
N GLU A 121 -17.93 3.82 26.81
CA GLU A 121 -16.58 3.36 27.22
C GLU A 121 -16.46 3.16 28.74
N GLY A 122 -16.82 4.17 29.54
CA GLY A 122 -16.67 4.09 31.00
C GLY A 122 -17.49 2.97 31.64
N GLN A 123 -18.65 2.64 31.08
CA GLN A 123 -19.49 1.53 31.56
C GLN A 123 -18.86 0.17 31.21
N LEU A 124 -18.20 0.07 30.06
CA LEU A 124 -17.50 -1.15 29.64
C LEU A 124 -16.28 -1.42 30.54
N LEU A 125 -15.49 -0.39 30.82
CA LEU A 125 -14.32 -0.50 31.71
C LEU A 125 -14.76 -0.83 33.14
N ALA A 126 -15.78 -0.14 33.67
CA ALA A 126 -16.29 -0.44 35.00
C ALA A 126 -16.82 -1.87 35.13
N TRP A 127 -17.54 -2.37 34.11
CA TRP A 127 -17.99 -3.76 34.08
C TRP A 127 -16.84 -4.75 34.03
N ALA A 128 -15.85 -4.53 33.16
CA ALA A 128 -14.70 -5.44 33.05
C ALA A 128 -13.91 -5.51 34.36
N GLN A 129 -13.74 -4.35 35.02
CA GLN A 129 -13.11 -4.27 36.33
C GLN A 129 -13.90 -5.02 37.42
N ASP A 130 -15.23 -4.90 37.43
CA ASP A 130 -16.12 -5.57 38.41
C ASP A 130 -16.16 -7.09 38.22
N VAL A 131 -16.20 -7.55 36.96
CA VAL A 131 -16.34 -8.97 36.62
C VAL A 131 -15.01 -9.73 36.72
N TYR A 132 -13.92 -9.13 36.22
CA TYR A 132 -12.63 -9.82 36.08
C TYR A 132 -11.58 -9.36 37.10
N GLY A 133 -11.87 -8.34 37.91
CA GLY A 133 -10.97 -7.85 38.95
C GLY A 133 -9.81 -6.99 38.46
N GLY A 134 -9.65 -6.81 37.14
CA GLY A 134 -8.57 -6.01 36.54
C GLY A 134 -8.68 -5.89 35.03
N ILE A 135 -7.98 -4.91 34.45
CA ILE A 135 -7.88 -4.65 33.01
C ILE A 135 -6.41 -4.49 32.63
N THR A 136 -5.86 -5.42 31.87
CA THR A 136 -4.46 -5.37 31.42
C THR A 136 -4.27 -4.29 30.36
N SER A 137 -5.17 -4.19 29.39
CA SER A 137 -5.14 -3.12 28.39
C SER A 137 -6.50 -2.82 27.76
N TYR A 138 -6.64 -1.59 27.27
CA TYR A 138 -7.77 -1.13 26.48
C TYR A 138 -7.28 -0.44 25.21
N SER A 139 -7.95 -0.66 24.09
CA SER A 139 -7.64 0.00 22.82
C SER A 139 -8.90 0.20 21.97
N GLU A 140 -9.15 1.45 21.59
CA GLU A 140 -10.19 1.83 20.62
C GLU A 140 -9.61 1.71 19.20
N LEU A 141 -10.30 1.01 18.31
CA LEU A 141 -9.90 0.82 16.90
C LEU A 141 -11.00 1.33 15.98
N ARG A 142 -10.59 1.92 14.85
CA ARG A 142 -11.50 2.38 13.80
C ARG A 142 -11.14 1.72 12.49
N ASP A 143 -12.11 1.03 11.91
CA ASP A 143 -11.97 0.31 10.64
C ASP A 143 -10.68 -0.54 10.55
N PRO A 144 -10.39 -1.43 11.52
CA PRO A 144 -9.19 -2.25 11.47
C PRO A 144 -9.32 -3.33 10.39
N ARG A 145 -8.35 -3.40 9.49
CA ARG A 145 -8.17 -4.48 8.52
C ARG A 145 -7.63 -5.75 9.19
N TRP A 146 -6.66 -5.59 10.09
CA TRP A 146 -6.18 -6.67 10.97
C TRP A 146 -5.72 -6.12 12.31
N VAL A 147 -5.74 -6.99 13.32
CA VAL A 147 -5.32 -6.66 14.69
C VAL A 147 -4.49 -7.82 15.24
N GLN A 148 -3.36 -7.49 15.86
CA GLN A 148 -2.53 -8.40 16.63
C GLN A 148 -2.32 -7.82 18.02
N VAL A 149 -2.74 -8.59 19.02
CA VAL A 149 -2.52 -8.27 20.44
C VAL A 149 -1.34 -9.10 20.94
N ARG A 150 -0.41 -8.45 21.65
CA ARG A 150 0.66 -9.09 22.39
C ARG A 150 0.21 -9.18 23.84
N LEU A 151 0.09 -10.42 24.31
CA LEU A 151 -0.30 -10.72 25.69
C LEU A 151 0.90 -10.54 26.63
N GLY A 152 0.62 -10.27 27.90
CA GLY A 152 1.61 -10.05 28.93
C GLY A 152 1.27 -8.88 29.84
N GLU A 153 1.52 -9.07 31.12
CA GLU A 153 1.38 -8.04 32.14
C GLU A 153 2.70 -7.28 32.34
N ASP A 154 2.60 -5.97 32.54
CA ASP A 154 3.72 -5.14 32.94
C ASP A 154 3.45 -4.56 34.33
N ALA A 155 4.13 -5.10 35.35
CA ALA A 155 4.02 -4.65 36.73
C ALA A 155 4.47 -3.18 36.93
N SER A 156 5.16 -2.58 35.96
CA SER A 156 5.52 -1.16 35.98
C SER A 156 4.41 -0.24 35.43
N SER A 157 3.36 -0.81 34.83
CA SER A 157 2.20 -0.05 34.35
C SER A 157 1.39 0.57 35.49
N PRO A 158 0.67 1.68 35.24
CA PRO A 158 -0.22 2.31 36.22
C PRO A 158 -1.23 1.31 36.83
N PRO A 159 -1.68 1.49 38.08
CA PRO A 159 -2.60 0.56 38.72
C PRO A 159 -4.01 0.59 38.13
N GLU A 160 -4.39 1.65 37.41
CA GLU A 160 -5.71 1.81 36.79
C GLU A 160 -5.58 2.02 35.29
N CYS A 161 -6.47 1.40 34.50
CA CYS A 161 -6.55 1.62 33.06
C CYS A 161 -7.41 2.85 32.77
N ILE A 162 -6.78 4.02 32.63
CA ILE A 162 -7.45 5.29 32.27
C ILE A 162 -7.15 5.61 30.81
N PRO A 163 -8.12 5.50 29.87
CA PRO A 163 -7.86 5.69 28.44
C PRO A 163 -7.42 7.11 28.09
N GLN A 164 -6.22 7.22 27.54
CA GLN A 164 -5.62 8.47 27.06
C GLN A 164 -5.84 8.63 25.56
N GLU A 165 -5.91 9.87 25.07
CA GLU A 165 -6.01 10.16 23.64
C GLU A 165 -4.67 9.92 22.93
N ARG A 166 -4.73 9.47 21.66
CA ARG A 166 -3.54 9.22 20.80
C ARG A 166 -2.51 8.33 21.49
N PHE A 167 -2.99 7.27 22.13
CA PHE A 167 -2.18 6.37 22.92
C PHE A 167 -1.31 5.49 22.03
N ASP A 168 -0.01 5.41 22.32
CA ASP A 168 0.91 4.48 21.65
C ASP A 168 0.83 3.10 22.30
N ALA A 169 0.16 2.17 21.62
CA ALA A 169 -0.03 0.81 22.07
C ALA A 169 1.06 -0.16 21.56
N MET A 170 2.22 0.34 21.10
CA MET A 170 3.25 -0.51 20.46
C MET A 170 3.67 -1.72 21.28
N LEU A 171 3.62 -1.61 22.62
CA LEU A 171 3.99 -2.70 23.53
C LEU A 171 3.02 -3.88 23.47
N HIS A 172 1.73 -3.65 23.23
CA HIS A 172 0.68 -4.68 23.32
C HIS A 172 -0.19 -4.81 22.07
N LEU A 173 -0.03 -3.95 21.06
CA LEU A 173 -0.91 -3.90 19.90
C LEU A 173 -0.15 -3.50 18.63
N GLU A 174 -0.44 -4.24 17.55
CA GLU A 174 -0.13 -3.85 16.17
C GLU A 174 -1.41 -4.02 15.35
N THR A 175 -1.81 -3.01 14.58
CA THR A 175 -3.01 -3.07 13.75
C THR A 175 -2.76 -2.43 12.40
N GLU A 176 -3.46 -2.89 11.36
CA GLU A 176 -3.58 -2.16 10.10
C GLU A 176 -4.99 -1.62 9.99
N VAL A 177 -5.12 -0.33 9.71
CA VAL A 177 -6.40 0.38 9.65
C VAL A 177 -6.64 0.94 8.25
N PHE A 178 -7.90 1.01 7.83
CA PHE A 178 -8.26 1.63 6.56
C PHE A 178 -8.14 3.15 6.62
N PHE A 179 -7.63 3.74 5.55
CA PHE A 179 -7.52 5.18 5.38
C PHE A 179 -8.65 5.71 4.48
N HIS A 180 -9.46 6.63 5.02
CA HIS A 180 -10.61 7.20 4.33
C HIS A 180 -10.41 8.64 3.85
N GLY A 181 -9.27 9.28 4.17
CA GLY A 181 -8.98 10.68 3.85
C GLY A 181 -8.48 10.92 2.42
N VAL A 182 -8.95 10.14 1.44
CA VAL A 182 -8.45 10.20 0.05
C VAL A 182 -8.98 11.45 -0.65
N LYS A 183 -8.08 12.21 -1.28
CA LYS A 183 -8.41 13.38 -2.10
C LYS A 183 -8.11 13.12 -3.57
N GLY A 184 -8.73 13.87 -4.47
CA GLY A 184 -8.45 13.82 -5.90
C GLY A 184 -8.70 15.15 -6.59
N CYS A 185 -8.15 15.33 -7.78
CA CYS A 185 -8.47 16.46 -8.65
C CYS A 185 -8.05 16.18 -10.11
N SER A 186 -8.56 16.96 -11.05
CA SER A 186 -8.24 16.84 -12.48
C SER A 186 -8.00 18.20 -13.12
N ARG A 187 -7.08 18.27 -14.09
CA ARG A 187 -6.90 19.45 -14.93
C ARG A 187 -7.95 19.47 -16.04
N GLY A 188 -8.81 20.50 -16.04
CA GLY A 188 -10.11 20.56 -16.75
C GLY A 188 -10.14 20.40 -18.27
N ASP A 189 -8.99 20.34 -18.97
CA ASP A 189 -8.95 20.43 -20.44
C ASP A 189 -8.19 19.29 -21.13
N THR A 190 -8.03 18.13 -20.48
CA THR A 190 -7.16 17.06 -21.02
C THR A 190 -7.91 15.80 -21.45
N GLN A 191 -7.77 15.44 -22.73
CA GLN A 191 -8.11 14.11 -23.31
C GLN A 191 -7.26 12.97 -22.74
N SER A 192 -6.31 13.26 -21.84
CA SER A 192 -5.40 12.28 -21.27
C SER A 192 -6.12 11.47 -20.20
N THR A 193 -6.11 10.15 -20.36
CA THR A 193 -6.62 9.18 -19.39
C THR A 193 -5.57 8.78 -18.36
N ARG A 194 -4.47 9.55 -18.23
CA ARG A 194 -3.35 9.20 -17.34
C ARG A 194 -3.61 9.66 -15.92
N ALA A 195 -3.59 8.72 -14.99
CA ALA A 195 -3.93 8.93 -13.59
C ALA A 195 -2.72 8.75 -12.66
N ALA A 196 -2.57 9.66 -11.70
CA ALA A 196 -1.59 9.58 -10.64
C ALA A 196 -2.22 9.21 -9.31
N HIS A 197 -1.60 8.26 -8.63
CA HIS A 197 -1.85 7.89 -7.24
C HIS A 197 -0.66 8.39 -6.42
N ILE A 198 -0.91 9.13 -5.34
CA ILE A 198 0.13 9.77 -4.52
C ILE A 198 -0.08 9.32 -3.07
N VAL A 199 0.95 8.70 -2.49
CA VAL A 199 1.01 8.36 -1.07
C VAL A 199 2.16 9.14 -0.44
N ARG A 200 1.82 9.96 0.55
CA ARG A 200 2.75 10.78 1.32
C ARG A 200 2.77 10.32 2.77
N LEU A 201 3.96 9.97 3.26
CA LEU A 201 4.20 9.69 4.67
C LEU A 201 4.42 11.00 5.41
N GLN A 202 3.64 11.22 6.47
CA GLN A 202 3.82 12.33 7.38
C GLN A 202 4.97 12.02 8.35
N PRO A 203 5.81 13.01 8.68
CA PRO A 203 6.89 12.81 9.64
C PRO A 203 6.32 12.55 11.04
N GLU A 204 6.75 11.47 11.69
CA GLU A 204 6.53 11.27 13.13
C GLU A 204 7.86 11.37 13.89
N PRO A 205 7.86 11.99 15.09
CA PRO A 205 9.08 12.23 15.85
C PRO A 205 9.60 11.01 16.62
N SER A 206 8.79 9.96 16.79
CA SER A 206 9.02 8.94 17.82
C SER A 206 9.90 7.76 17.40
N PHE A 207 10.02 7.42 16.11
CA PHE A 207 10.85 6.27 15.69
C PHE A 207 11.49 6.43 14.29
N PRO A 208 12.79 6.11 14.13
CA PRO A 208 13.43 6.12 12.81
C PRO A 208 13.00 4.89 12.01
N ILE A 209 12.00 5.05 11.15
CA ILE A 209 11.63 4.03 10.16
C ILE A 209 12.71 4.01 9.07
N THR A 210 13.39 2.86 8.94
CA THR A 210 14.44 2.65 7.93
C THR A 210 13.89 2.00 6.65
N GLU A 211 12.83 1.21 6.78
CA GLU A 211 12.22 0.48 5.68
C GLU A 211 10.69 0.42 5.79
N VAL A 212 10.01 0.60 4.65
CA VAL A 212 8.54 0.56 4.52
C VAL A 212 8.16 -0.50 3.51
N ASN A 213 7.34 -1.47 3.93
CA ASN A 213 6.80 -2.50 3.05
C ASN A 213 5.49 -2.03 2.42
N LEU A 214 5.45 -1.89 1.10
CA LEU A 214 4.24 -1.53 0.36
C LEU A 214 3.77 -2.73 -0.47
N SER A 215 2.58 -3.25 -0.18
CA SER A 215 1.89 -4.21 -1.03
C SER A 215 0.93 -3.48 -1.97
N LEU A 216 1.09 -3.69 -3.27
CA LEU A 216 0.27 -3.11 -4.32
C LEU A 216 -0.46 -4.21 -5.09
N SER A 217 -1.78 -4.11 -5.17
CA SER A 217 -2.62 -4.96 -6.01
C SER A 217 -3.45 -4.14 -7.00
N CYS A 218 -3.56 -4.64 -8.23
CA CYS A 218 -4.39 -4.05 -9.28
C CYS A 218 -5.27 -5.12 -9.95
N PRO A 219 -6.43 -4.73 -10.50
CA PRO A 219 -7.24 -5.61 -11.33
C PRO A 219 -6.44 -6.02 -12.58
N GLU A 220 -6.67 -7.24 -13.06
CA GLU A 220 -5.94 -7.91 -14.15
C GLU A 220 -5.88 -7.11 -15.48
N ARG A 221 -6.72 -6.06 -15.60
CA ARG A 221 -6.84 -5.17 -16.76
C ARG A 221 -6.28 -3.75 -16.55
N ALA A 222 -5.57 -3.48 -15.46
CA ALA A 222 -5.02 -2.15 -15.20
C ALA A 222 -4.06 -1.72 -16.31
N MET A 223 -4.50 -0.77 -17.14
CA MET A 223 -3.73 -0.22 -18.25
C MET A 223 -2.53 0.58 -17.75
N SER A 224 -1.44 0.57 -18.52
CA SER A 224 -0.13 1.23 -18.30
C SER A 224 -0.13 2.76 -18.24
N ASN A 225 -1.29 3.38 -18.02
CA ASN A 225 -1.49 4.83 -17.99
C ASN A 225 -1.52 5.39 -16.57
N GLN A 226 -0.96 4.67 -15.59
CA GLN A 226 -1.00 5.05 -14.18
C GLN A 226 0.40 5.22 -13.61
N ILE A 227 0.56 6.11 -12.64
CA ILE A 227 1.78 6.28 -11.84
C ILE A 227 1.44 6.26 -10.35
N LEU A 228 2.30 5.62 -9.56
CA LEU A 228 2.30 5.69 -8.11
C LEU A 228 3.50 6.53 -7.65
N ILE A 229 3.21 7.66 -7.00
CA ILE A 229 4.19 8.55 -6.41
C ILE A 229 4.26 8.28 -4.91
N LEU A 230 5.42 7.87 -4.43
CA LEU A 230 5.69 7.55 -3.02
C LEU A 230 6.65 8.58 -2.44
N GLN A 231 6.18 9.37 -1.48
CA GLN A 231 6.97 10.43 -0.85
C GLN A 231 7.09 10.25 0.66
N SER A 232 8.31 10.38 1.15
CA SER A 232 8.67 10.47 2.56
C SER A 232 9.67 11.61 2.74
N GLN A 233 9.53 12.36 3.83
CA GLN A 233 10.54 13.34 4.23
C GLN A 233 11.78 12.66 4.84
N ALA A 234 11.59 11.53 5.52
CA ALA A 234 12.69 10.72 6.03
C ALA A 234 13.35 9.92 4.89
N ASN A 235 14.67 9.80 4.94
CA ASN A 235 15.43 8.98 4.00
C ASN A 235 15.30 7.50 4.36
N LEU A 236 14.24 6.86 3.86
CA LEU A 236 13.91 5.46 4.08
C LEU A 236 13.99 4.64 2.79
N THR A 237 13.97 3.32 2.94
CA THR A 237 13.91 2.36 1.83
C THR A 237 12.49 1.83 1.65
N TRP A 238 11.97 1.85 0.43
CA TRP A 238 10.67 1.26 0.08
C TRP A 238 10.85 -0.16 -0.43
N SER A 239 10.18 -1.13 0.20
CA SER A 239 10.11 -2.51 -0.26
C SER A 239 8.77 -2.75 -0.94
N LEU A 240 8.77 -2.69 -2.28
CA LEU A 240 7.57 -2.74 -3.10
C LEU A 240 7.23 -4.19 -3.47
N SER A 241 6.05 -4.66 -3.09
CA SER A 241 5.48 -5.94 -3.52
C SER A 241 4.32 -5.71 -4.44
N VAL A 242 4.49 -6.04 -5.72
CA VAL A 242 3.57 -5.65 -6.80
C VAL A 242 2.92 -6.88 -7.40
N ASN A 243 1.58 -6.93 -7.35
CA ASN A 243 0.77 -8.04 -7.86
C ASN A 243 -0.17 -7.54 -8.96
N ASN A 244 -0.03 -8.08 -10.17
CA ASN A 244 -0.89 -7.80 -11.33
C ASN A 244 -1.01 -6.32 -11.72
N CYS A 245 0.00 -5.50 -11.41
CA CYS A 245 0.01 -4.07 -11.77
C CYS A 245 1.02 -3.77 -12.87
N HIS A 246 0.56 -3.03 -13.89
CA HIS A 246 1.40 -2.35 -14.88
C HIS A 246 1.35 -0.85 -14.59
N ILE A 247 2.02 -0.41 -13.53
CA ILE A 247 2.02 1.00 -13.08
C ILE A 247 3.43 1.58 -13.22
N GLN A 248 3.61 2.90 -13.25
CA GLN A 248 4.92 3.52 -13.09
C GLN A 248 5.19 3.86 -11.62
N PHE A 249 6.44 3.82 -11.15
CA PHE A 249 6.79 4.33 -9.82
C PHE A 249 7.61 5.61 -9.90
N LEU A 250 7.30 6.55 -9.00
CA LEU A 250 8.13 7.70 -8.71
C LEU A 250 8.32 7.78 -7.20
N VAL A 251 9.52 7.47 -6.72
CA VAL A 251 9.76 7.19 -5.29
C VAL A 251 10.83 8.11 -4.75
N SER A 252 10.64 8.65 -3.55
CA SER A 252 11.68 9.34 -2.79
C SER A 252 12.55 8.35 -2.00
N GLY A 253 13.85 8.63 -1.84
CA GLY A 253 14.75 7.76 -1.09
C GLY A 253 15.24 6.59 -1.95
N ASN A 254 15.32 5.39 -1.39
CA ASN A 254 15.69 4.19 -2.14
C ASN A 254 14.51 3.21 -2.20
N TYR A 255 14.49 2.31 -3.18
CA TYR A 255 13.46 1.28 -3.23
C TYR A 255 14.00 -0.05 -3.78
N LYS A 256 13.33 -1.15 -3.42
CA LYS A 256 13.54 -2.49 -3.96
C LYS A 256 12.19 -3.08 -4.34
N ILE A 257 12.16 -4.02 -5.29
CA ILE A 257 10.92 -4.63 -5.77
C ILE A 257 10.90 -6.09 -5.33
N ALA A 258 10.33 -6.39 -4.18
CA ALA A 258 10.21 -7.73 -3.63
C ALA A 258 8.97 -8.48 -4.21
N PRO A 259 9.01 -9.80 -4.42
CA PRO A 259 10.16 -10.70 -4.28
C PRO A 259 11.06 -10.73 -5.53
N ILE A 260 10.84 -9.83 -6.49
CA ILE A 260 11.41 -9.88 -7.85
C ILE A 260 12.92 -9.63 -7.85
N SER A 261 13.39 -8.66 -7.06
CA SER A 261 14.79 -8.31 -6.94
C SER A 261 15.06 -7.64 -5.59
N SER A 262 16.18 -8.03 -4.97
CA SER A 262 16.73 -7.35 -3.79
C SER A 262 17.61 -6.15 -4.16
N LEU A 263 17.72 -5.83 -5.46
CA LEU A 263 18.50 -4.70 -5.92
C LEU A 263 17.92 -3.41 -5.37
N LEU A 264 18.78 -2.64 -4.70
CA LEU A 264 18.44 -1.31 -4.21
C LEU A 264 18.55 -0.31 -5.36
N LEU A 265 17.43 0.28 -5.72
CA LEU A 265 17.30 1.28 -6.77
C LEU A 265 17.22 2.68 -6.15
N PRO A 266 17.98 3.65 -6.67
CA PRO A 266 17.87 5.04 -6.22
C PRO A 266 16.55 5.63 -6.72
N GLY A 267 15.83 6.32 -5.84
CA GLY A 267 14.65 7.11 -6.17
C GLY A 267 15.00 8.48 -6.76
N GLU A 268 13.98 9.31 -6.96
CA GLU A 268 14.11 10.70 -7.41
C GLU A 268 13.96 11.66 -6.21
N LEU A 269 14.52 12.87 -6.34
CA LEU A 269 14.25 13.95 -5.40
C LEU A 269 12.82 14.46 -5.64
N LEU A 270 11.91 14.18 -4.70
CA LEU A 270 10.51 14.58 -4.79
C LEU A 270 10.21 15.79 -3.91
N PRO A 271 9.31 16.69 -4.35
CA PRO A 271 8.81 17.76 -3.49
C PRO A 271 8.15 17.20 -2.22
N ASP A 272 8.34 17.88 -1.10
CA ASP A 272 7.76 17.50 0.20
C ASP A 272 6.40 18.16 0.46
N THR A 273 5.89 18.99 -0.45
CA THR A 273 4.59 19.67 -0.30
C THR A 273 3.50 19.01 -1.13
N GLU A 274 2.25 19.08 -0.65
CA GLU A 274 1.06 18.61 -1.39
C GLU A 274 1.00 19.21 -2.80
N ARG A 275 1.15 20.54 -2.91
CA ARG A 275 1.18 21.25 -4.21
C ARG A 275 2.36 20.83 -5.09
N GLY A 276 3.54 20.62 -4.50
CA GLY A 276 4.72 20.20 -5.24
C GLY A 276 4.58 18.81 -5.85
N LEU A 277 4.01 17.86 -5.11
CA LEU A 277 3.74 16.51 -5.61
C LEU A 277 2.69 16.49 -6.72
N VAL A 278 1.64 17.29 -6.56
CA VAL A 278 0.61 17.48 -7.60
C VAL A 278 1.23 18.09 -8.87
N ALA A 279 2.06 19.13 -8.73
CA ALA A 279 2.78 19.73 -9.85
C ALA A 279 3.73 18.71 -10.52
N LYS A 280 4.40 17.86 -9.74
CA LYS A 280 5.30 16.81 -10.25
C LYS A 280 4.57 15.76 -11.08
N ALA A 281 3.36 15.39 -10.68
CA ALA A 281 2.51 14.49 -11.47
C ALA A 281 2.15 15.13 -12.83
N PHE A 282 1.78 16.42 -12.85
CA PHE A 282 1.47 17.14 -14.08
C PHE A 282 2.68 17.31 -15.00
N GLU A 283 3.87 17.54 -14.44
CA GLU A 283 5.15 17.58 -15.17
C GLU A 283 5.41 16.24 -15.90
N LYS A 284 5.04 15.12 -15.29
CA LYS A 284 5.16 13.76 -15.88
C LYS A 284 3.98 13.40 -16.82
N ASN A 285 3.14 14.37 -17.21
CA ASN A 285 1.97 14.22 -18.09
C ASN A 285 0.79 13.40 -17.50
N TYR A 286 0.66 13.34 -16.18
CA TYR A 286 -0.50 12.74 -15.50
C TYR A 286 -1.50 13.81 -15.10
N SER A 287 -2.51 14.04 -15.93
CA SER A 287 -3.45 15.16 -15.78
C SER A 287 -4.57 14.94 -14.75
N ILE A 288 -4.68 13.72 -14.23
CA ILE A 288 -5.67 13.34 -13.21
C ILE A 288 -4.90 12.87 -11.97
N ILE A 289 -5.15 13.50 -10.82
CA ILE A 289 -4.77 12.97 -9.51
C ILE A 289 -5.94 12.13 -9.02
N ALA A 290 -5.89 10.81 -9.28
CA ALA A 290 -6.95 9.89 -8.94
C ALA A 290 -7.03 9.67 -7.42
N SER A 291 -5.89 9.61 -6.74
CA SER A 291 -5.85 9.52 -5.29
C SER A 291 -4.64 10.24 -4.71
N TYR A 292 -4.86 11.07 -3.70
CA TYR A 292 -3.85 11.65 -2.85
C TYR A 292 -4.15 11.25 -1.41
N SER A 293 -3.19 10.61 -0.76
CA SER A 293 -3.31 10.13 0.62
C SER A 293 -2.10 10.58 1.44
N ALA A 294 -2.36 11.30 2.53
CA ALA A 294 -1.35 11.67 3.51
C ALA A 294 -1.55 10.85 4.78
N ILE A 295 -0.75 9.81 4.97
CA ILE A 295 -0.86 8.87 6.10
C ILE A 295 0.26 9.12 7.13
N PRO A 296 0.07 8.76 8.40
CA PRO A 296 1.16 8.75 9.39
C PRO A 296 2.34 7.89 8.95
N ALA A 297 3.49 8.07 9.60
CA ALA A 297 4.64 7.21 9.40
C ALA A 297 4.24 5.74 9.69
N SER A 298 4.57 4.82 8.79
CA SER A 298 4.15 3.42 8.89
C SER A 298 5.19 2.49 8.30
N THR A 299 5.33 1.30 8.88
CA THR A 299 6.24 0.24 8.41
C THR A 299 5.61 -0.66 7.34
N ARG A 300 4.28 -0.66 7.22
CA ARG A 300 3.55 -1.49 6.27
C ARG A 300 2.35 -0.74 5.69
N ILE A 301 2.22 -0.77 4.37
CA ILE A 301 1.14 -0.15 3.62
C ILE A 301 0.56 -1.21 2.68
N SER A 302 -0.75 -1.35 2.64
CA SER A 302 -1.45 -2.11 1.61
C SER A 302 -2.28 -1.15 0.76
N LEU A 303 -2.06 -1.18 -0.54
CA LEU A 303 -2.73 -0.35 -1.52
C LEU A 303 -3.35 -1.23 -2.60
N GLU A 304 -4.66 -1.12 -2.77
CA GLU A 304 -5.39 -1.75 -3.86
C GLU A 304 -5.97 -0.66 -4.75
N ILE A 305 -5.67 -0.70 -6.05
CA ILE A 305 -6.27 0.21 -7.03
C ILE A 305 -7.51 -0.47 -7.60
N GLN A 306 -8.64 0.22 -7.60
CA GLN A 306 -9.93 -0.33 -8.08
C GLN A 306 -10.15 -0.03 -9.57
N GLU A 307 -10.88 -0.90 -10.27
CA GLU A 307 -11.31 -0.67 -11.65
C GLU A 307 -12.47 0.34 -11.65
N HIS A 308 -12.25 1.55 -12.16
CA HIS A 308 -13.34 2.50 -12.37
C HIS A 308 -13.84 2.38 -13.81
N GLU A 309 -15.10 1.94 -13.99
CA GLU A 309 -15.80 2.05 -15.27
C GLU A 309 -15.97 3.54 -15.61
N ALA A 310 -15.06 4.09 -16.40
CA ALA A 310 -15.34 5.32 -17.12
C ALA A 310 -16.50 5.02 -18.09
N VAL A 311 -17.71 5.48 -17.75
CA VAL A 311 -18.93 5.60 -18.58
C VAL A 311 -18.81 4.91 -19.94
N ARG A 312 -19.14 3.61 -19.99
CA ARG A 312 -19.24 2.87 -21.24
C ARG A 312 -20.33 3.49 -22.11
N ARG A 313 -19.94 4.18 -23.19
CA ARG A 313 -20.76 4.19 -24.40
C ARG A 313 -20.57 2.83 -25.07
N ALA A 314 -21.67 2.11 -25.26
CA ALA A 314 -21.70 0.81 -25.89
C ALA A 314 -20.99 0.83 -27.26
N SER A 315 -19.97 -0.01 -27.43
CA SER A 315 -19.67 -0.62 -28.73
C SER A 315 -18.85 -1.90 -28.55
N THR A 316 -19.49 -2.99 -28.95
CA THR A 316 -18.97 -4.25 -29.50
C THR A 316 -17.76 -4.92 -28.84
N THR A 317 -18.06 -6.09 -28.26
CA THR A 317 -17.21 -7.24 -27.96
C THR A 317 -15.97 -7.36 -28.86
N PRO A 318 -14.76 -7.29 -28.27
CA PRO A 318 -13.59 -7.96 -28.80
C PRO A 318 -13.40 -9.28 -28.07
N THR A 319 -13.18 -10.34 -28.85
CA THR A 319 -12.72 -11.66 -28.43
C THR A 319 -11.56 -11.54 -27.43
N PRO A 320 -11.53 -12.30 -26.32
CA PRO A 320 -10.43 -12.24 -25.38
C PRO A 320 -9.13 -12.70 -26.06
N PRO A 321 -8.05 -11.89 -26.04
CA PRO A 321 -6.74 -12.41 -26.36
C PRO A 321 -6.32 -13.42 -25.28
N ALA A 322 -5.59 -14.45 -25.71
CA ALA A 322 -5.07 -15.48 -24.81
C ALA A 322 -4.26 -14.85 -23.65
N PRO A 323 -4.33 -15.41 -22.44
CA PRO A 323 -3.57 -14.92 -21.30
C PRO A 323 -2.08 -15.11 -21.57
N THR A 324 -1.39 -14.03 -21.92
CA THR A 324 0.08 -14.01 -21.84
C THR A 324 0.43 -13.99 -20.37
N ALA A 325 0.97 -15.10 -19.88
CA ALA A 325 1.57 -15.17 -18.56
C ALA A 325 2.70 -14.15 -18.48
N ASN A 326 2.41 -12.97 -17.91
CA ASN A 326 3.40 -11.93 -17.67
C ASN A 326 4.36 -12.48 -16.62
N SER A 327 5.53 -12.95 -17.04
CA SER A 327 6.53 -13.42 -16.10
C SER A 327 7.11 -12.24 -15.30
N LEU A 328 7.41 -12.48 -14.03
CA LEU A 328 7.99 -11.54 -13.06
C LEU A 328 9.04 -10.55 -13.62
N PRO A 329 9.96 -10.97 -14.53
CA PRO A 329 10.96 -10.08 -15.11
C PRO A 329 10.42 -9.09 -16.15
N HIS A 330 9.33 -9.42 -16.85
CA HIS A 330 8.66 -8.49 -17.76
C HIS A 330 8.08 -7.30 -16.99
N VAL A 331 7.53 -7.56 -15.80
CA VAL A 331 7.03 -6.50 -14.91
C VAL A 331 8.17 -5.55 -14.55
N LEU A 332 9.32 -6.06 -14.11
CA LEU A 332 10.47 -5.21 -13.76
C LEU A 332 10.95 -4.32 -14.91
N LEU A 333 11.05 -4.83 -16.14
CA LEU A 333 11.45 -4.02 -17.29
C LEU A 333 10.40 -2.96 -17.67
N LEU A 334 9.11 -3.29 -17.54
CA LEU A 334 8.02 -2.32 -17.73
C LEU A 334 8.05 -1.21 -16.67
N MET A 335 8.34 -1.56 -15.42
CA MET A 335 8.45 -0.61 -14.31
C MET A 335 9.60 0.38 -14.52
N LEU A 336 10.76 -0.12 -14.95
CA LEU A 336 11.99 0.66 -15.06
C LEU A 336 12.04 1.53 -16.32
N GLN A 337 11.22 1.22 -17.33
CA GLN A 337 11.21 1.88 -18.64
C GLN A 337 12.63 2.21 -19.16
N PRO A 338 13.50 1.21 -19.37
CA PRO A 338 14.89 1.40 -19.76
C PRO A 338 15.09 1.98 -21.18
N TRP A 339 14.05 2.51 -21.81
CA TRP A 339 14.06 3.01 -23.18
C TRP A 339 13.79 4.51 -23.26
N LYS A 340 14.48 5.16 -24.20
CA LYS A 340 14.29 6.55 -24.60
C LYS A 340 13.99 6.60 -26.09
N CYS A 341 13.01 7.40 -26.45
CA CYS A 341 12.62 7.59 -27.85
C CYS A 341 12.73 9.07 -28.19
N THR A 342 13.45 9.39 -29.26
CA THR A 342 13.46 10.71 -29.93
C THR A 342 12.74 10.59 -31.26
N ASP A 343 12.62 11.70 -32.00
CA ASP A 343 11.97 11.71 -33.32
C ASP A 343 12.71 10.86 -34.38
N GLU A 344 13.99 10.54 -34.14
CA GLU A 344 14.84 9.82 -35.09
C GLU A 344 15.34 8.47 -34.57
N THR A 345 15.51 8.32 -33.25
CA THR A 345 16.19 7.15 -32.66
C THR A 345 15.48 6.60 -31.44
N MET A 346 15.57 5.29 -31.28
CA MET A 346 15.22 4.58 -30.06
C MET A 346 16.50 4.06 -29.39
N GLU A 347 16.65 4.33 -28.11
CA GLU A 347 17.75 3.89 -27.27
C GLU A 347 17.20 3.03 -26.12
N ILE A 348 17.79 1.87 -25.87
CA ILE A 348 17.43 0.94 -24.81
C ILE A 348 18.70 0.63 -24.01
N VAL A 349 18.68 0.89 -22.71
CA VAL A 349 19.81 0.65 -21.81
C VAL A 349 19.34 -0.16 -20.60
N ILE A 350 19.70 -1.44 -20.57
CA ILE A 350 19.27 -2.37 -19.52
C ILE A 350 20.50 -2.79 -18.71
N ALA A 351 20.53 -2.45 -17.43
CA ALA A 351 21.57 -2.94 -16.52
C ALA A 351 21.46 -4.44 -16.33
N ARG A 352 22.59 -5.14 -16.29
CA ARG A 352 22.63 -6.60 -16.08
C ARG A 352 22.04 -7.00 -14.72
N SER A 353 22.17 -6.15 -13.71
CA SER A 353 21.54 -6.34 -12.39
C SER A 353 20.01 -6.38 -12.46
N HIS A 354 19.38 -5.68 -13.41
CA HIS A 354 17.93 -5.75 -13.63
C HIS A 354 17.49 -7.09 -14.24
N LEU A 355 18.43 -7.83 -14.84
CA LEU A 355 18.19 -9.11 -15.49
C LEU A 355 18.62 -10.30 -14.63
N GLU A 356 19.22 -10.07 -13.46
CA GLU A 356 19.56 -11.14 -12.49
C GLU A 356 18.41 -12.12 -12.19
N PRO A 357 17.13 -11.69 -12.11
CA PRO A 357 16.01 -12.62 -11.91
C PRO A 357 15.80 -13.59 -13.09
N ILE A 358 16.30 -13.23 -14.29
CA ILE A 358 16.31 -14.05 -15.50
C ILE A 358 17.69 -14.70 -15.61
N LYS A 359 17.84 -15.91 -15.09
CA LYS A 359 19.10 -16.65 -15.22
C LYS A 359 19.51 -16.79 -16.69
N ASP A 360 20.79 -16.57 -16.96
CA ASP A 360 21.46 -16.90 -18.22
C ASP A 360 21.04 -16.07 -19.46
N VAL A 361 20.63 -14.81 -19.32
CA VAL A 361 20.46 -13.92 -20.49
C VAL A 361 21.81 -13.63 -21.14
N VAL A 362 22.04 -14.15 -22.35
CA VAL A 362 23.30 -14.02 -23.07
C VAL A 362 23.31 -12.79 -23.98
N ASN A 363 22.21 -12.57 -24.68
CA ASN A 363 22.04 -11.49 -25.65
C ASN A 363 20.61 -10.91 -25.55
N ILE A 364 20.46 -9.64 -25.91
CA ILE A 364 19.16 -8.97 -26.05
C ILE A 364 19.04 -8.49 -27.49
N THR A 365 17.91 -8.74 -28.13
CA THR A 365 17.60 -8.27 -29.48
C THR A 365 16.25 -7.56 -29.52
N LEU A 366 15.97 -6.86 -30.61
CA LEU A 366 14.62 -6.39 -30.93
C LEU A 366 13.85 -7.46 -31.75
N ARG A 367 12.69 -7.09 -32.31
CA ARG A 367 11.95 -7.93 -33.27
C ARG A 367 12.83 -8.42 -34.40
N ASP A 368 13.67 -7.54 -34.93
CA ASP A 368 14.75 -7.91 -35.84
C ASP A 368 15.94 -8.46 -35.03
N ILE A 369 16.21 -9.76 -35.19
CA ILE A 369 17.28 -10.46 -34.50
C ILE A 369 18.68 -9.96 -34.86
N SER A 370 18.84 -9.27 -35.99
CA SER A 370 20.11 -8.65 -36.38
C SER A 370 20.43 -7.41 -35.52
N CYS A 371 19.39 -6.79 -34.95
CA CYS A 371 19.52 -5.68 -34.02
C CYS A 371 19.78 -6.20 -32.61
N GLN A 372 21.02 -6.59 -32.39
CA GLN A 372 21.50 -7.08 -31.12
C GLN A 372 22.10 -5.96 -30.27
N ALA A 373 21.80 -5.97 -28.97
CA ALA A 373 22.37 -5.03 -28.02
C ALA A 373 23.88 -5.26 -27.88
N GLU A 374 24.63 -4.17 -27.88
CA GLU A 374 26.00 -4.16 -27.42
C GLU A 374 26.02 -4.50 -25.93
N LYS A 375 26.87 -5.46 -25.54
CA LYS A 375 26.99 -5.90 -24.16
C LYS A 375 28.32 -5.43 -23.61
N ASN A 376 28.27 -4.64 -22.54
CA ASN A 376 29.44 -4.32 -21.74
C ASN A 376 29.39 -5.10 -20.41
N ALA A 377 30.33 -4.88 -19.50
CA ALA A 377 30.39 -5.62 -18.23
C ALA A 377 29.13 -5.46 -17.35
N THR A 378 28.42 -4.33 -17.45
CA THR A 378 27.35 -3.92 -16.52
C THR A 378 25.99 -3.68 -17.19
N HIS A 379 25.93 -3.52 -18.51
CA HIS A 379 24.74 -3.13 -19.28
C HIS A 379 24.66 -3.82 -20.64
N PHE A 380 23.42 -3.95 -21.12
CA PHE A 380 23.07 -4.14 -22.52
C PHE A 380 22.58 -2.80 -23.08
N MET A 381 23.13 -2.38 -24.20
CA MET A 381 22.86 -1.08 -24.83
C MET A 381 22.48 -1.30 -26.29
N LEU A 382 21.37 -0.70 -26.72
CA LEU A 382 20.90 -0.80 -28.09
C LEU A 382 20.42 0.58 -28.53
N LYS A 383 20.99 1.10 -29.62
CA LYS A 383 20.59 2.37 -30.22
C LYS A 383 20.33 2.15 -31.70
N THR A 384 19.11 2.46 -32.12
CA THR A 384 18.66 2.16 -33.49
C THR A 384 17.80 3.30 -34.04
N PRO A 385 17.84 3.56 -35.36
CA PRO A 385 16.88 4.45 -36.00
C PRO A 385 15.44 3.93 -35.80
N LEU A 386 14.49 4.85 -35.67
CA LEU A 386 13.07 4.52 -35.43
C LEU A 386 12.40 3.72 -36.54
N ASN A 387 12.91 3.82 -37.77
CA ASN A 387 12.43 3.10 -38.95
C ASN A 387 13.12 1.74 -39.16
N HIS A 388 14.00 1.32 -38.24
CA HIS A 388 14.76 0.07 -38.32
C HIS A 388 14.34 -0.93 -37.23
N CYS A 389 14.94 -2.12 -37.28
CA CYS A 389 14.86 -3.14 -36.24
C CYS A 389 13.45 -3.68 -35.93
N GLY A 390 12.58 -3.68 -36.93
CA GLY A 390 11.19 -4.14 -36.80
C GLY A 390 10.30 -3.23 -35.97
N THR A 391 10.72 -1.98 -35.74
CA THR A 391 9.91 -0.96 -35.04
C THR A 391 8.73 -0.56 -35.92
N SER A 392 7.52 -0.66 -35.39
CA SER A 392 6.30 -0.16 -36.06
C SER A 392 5.93 1.21 -35.50
N LEU A 393 5.83 2.20 -36.39
CA LEU A 393 5.33 3.54 -36.06
C LEU A 393 3.80 3.52 -36.12
N GLU A 394 3.17 3.62 -34.96
CA GLU A 394 1.72 3.75 -34.83
C GLU A 394 1.29 5.23 -34.94
N GLY A 395 0.05 5.46 -35.37
CA GLY A 395 -0.50 6.82 -35.44
C GLY A 395 -0.47 7.51 -34.06
N LYS A 396 -0.23 8.83 -34.04
CA LYS A 396 -0.03 9.69 -32.85
C LYS A 396 1.39 9.70 -32.25
N GLY A 397 2.42 9.35 -33.02
CA GLY A 397 3.82 9.48 -32.56
C GLY A 397 4.25 8.39 -31.58
N HIS A 398 3.63 7.22 -31.64
CA HIS A 398 4.00 6.06 -30.83
C HIS A 398 4.85 5.10 -31.66
N ALA A 399 5.97 4.65 -31.09
CA ALA A 399 6.80 3.59 -31.66
C ALA A 399 6.63 2.32 -30.84
N ASN A 400 6.42 1.20 -31.52
CA ASN A 400 6.20 -0.10 -30.90
C ASN A 400 7.24 -1.10 -31.39
N ASN A 401 7.89 -1.79 -30.44
CA ASN A 401 8.85 -2.85 -30.70
C ASN A 401 8.82 -3.87 -29.55
N GLU A 402 9.41 -5.04 -29.77
CA GLU A 402 9.48 -6.13 -28.81
C GLU A 402 10.94 -6.40 -28.45
N VAL A 403 11.25 -6.38 -27.16
CA VAL A 403 12.59 -6.75 -26.65
C VAL A 403 12.60 -8.24 -26.36
N ARG A 404 13.57 -8.96 -26.94
CA ARG A 404 13.72 -10.40 -26.80
C ARG A 404 15.06 -10.73 -26.13
N GLY A 405 15.00 -11.47 -25.02
CA GLY A 405 16.18 -12.01 -24.35
C GLY A 405 16.48 -13.42 -24.83
N ALA A 406 17.70 -13.66 -25.31
CA ALA A 406 18.19 -15.00 -25.61
C ALA A 406 18.83 -15.60 -24.36
N LEU A 407 18.29 -16.73 -23.90
CA LEU A 407 18.83 -17.50 -22.78
C LEU A 407 19.91 -18.46 -23.27
N ALA A 408 20.93 -18.72 -22.44
CA ALA A 408 21.86 -19.80 -22.71
C ALA A 408 21.08 -21.11 -22.79
N ARG A 409 21.26 -21.88 -23.86
CA ARG A 409 20.76 -23.26 -23.87
C ARG A 409 21.55 -24.02 -22.80
N GLY A 410 20.83 -24.74 -21.95
CA GLY A 410 21.31 -25.26 -20.67
C GLY A 410 22.66 -25.99 -20.72
N ALA A 411 23.33 -25.93 -19.58
CA ALA A 411 24.13 -27.05 -19.09
C ALA A 411 23.25 -27.89 -18.15
#